data_AF-A0A520QPY8-F1
#
_entry.id   AF-A0A520QPY8-F1
#
_cell.length_a   1.000
_cell.length_b   1.000
_cell.length_c   1.000
_cell.angle_alpha   90.00
_cell.angle_beta   90.00
_cell.angle_gamma   90.00
#
_symmetry.space_group_name_H-M   'P 1'
#
loop_
_entity.id
_entity.type
_entity.pdbx_description
1 polymer ?
#
loop_
_entity_poly.entity_id
_entity_poly.type
_entity_poly.pdbx_seq_one_letter_code
_entity_poly.pdbx_strand_id
1 'polypeptide(L)'
;MRALSTLLTSALLVACAPEPVAVDLGFPREENFLFTESGRLVVYETSADLGACPAIFERIEAGAFGDPVIDSDWRPICELRDGLRFAAPEGPHAYVALGRDGSNQIILSGCRVAEAFADAPAIEVELYPTDDYASSTAGRTPGCANAQDKCTRGCL
;
A
#
# COMPACT_ATOMS: atom_id res chain seq x y z
N MET A 1 -62.26 -16.29 19.03
CA MET A 1 -60.99 -16.75 19.66
C MET A 1 -59.85 -16.13 18.88
N ARG A 2 -58.87 -15.59 19.60
CA ARG A 2 -57.74 -14.80 19.09
C ARG A 2 -56.64 -15.69 18.49
N ALA A 3 -55.86 -15.04 17.63
CA ALA A 3 -54.44 -15.27 17.36
C ALA A 3 -54.10 -16.45 16.42
N LEU A 4 -53.05 -16.42 15.60
CA LEU A 4 -51.80 -15.66 15.67
C LEU A 4 -51.32 -15.40 14.22
N SER A 5 -51.11 -14.15 13.83
CA SER A 5 -50.29 -13.81 12.66
C SER A 5 -48.82 -13.95 13.07
N THR A 6 -48.15 -15.00 12.63
CA THR A 6 -46.70 -15.14 12.73
C THR A 6 -46.03 -14.25 11.67
N LEU A 7 -45.66 -13.03 12.07
CA LEU A 7 -44.68 -12.21 11.37
C LEU A 7 -43.30 -12.87 11.55
N LEU A 8 -42.79 -13.50 10.50
CA LEU A 8 -41.37 -13.87 10.41
C LEU A 8 -40.57 -12.58 10.24
N THR A 9 -39.94 -12.13 11.32
CA THR A 9 -38.94 -11.06 11.29
C THR A 9 -37.65 -11.62 10.73
N SER A 10 -37.41 -11.44 9.44
CA SER A 10 -36.11 -11.72 8.81
C SER A 10 -35.09 -10.72 9.36
N ALA A 11 -34.30 -11.15 10.35
CA ALA A 11 -33.15 -10.40 10.81
C ALA A 11 -32.10 -10.37 9.70
N LEU A 12 -32.04 -9.25 8.98
CA LEU A 12 -30.91 -8.92 8.10
C LEU A 12 -29.68 -8.75 9.00
N LEU A 13 -28.84 -9.77 9.06
CA LEU A 13 -27.47 -9.64 9.54
C LEU A 13 -26.73 -8.76 8.53
N VAL A 14 -26.80 -7.44 8.72
CA VAL A 14 -25.85 -6.51 8.12
C VAL A 14 -24.52 -6.79 8.81
N ALA A 15 -23.73 -7.70 8.25
CA ALA A 15 -22.33 -7.76 8.59
C ALA A 15 -21.74 -6.41 8.18
N CYS A 16 -21.35 -5.59 9.16
CA CYS A 16 -20.56 -4.40 8.90
C CYS A 16 -19.25 -4.86 8.26
N ALA A 17 -19.19 -4.83 6.93
CA ALA A 17 -17.92 -4.94 6.22
C ALA A 17 -17.10 -3.70 6.62
N PRO A 18 -15.79 -3.86 6.94
CA PRO A 18 -14.94 -2.72 7.22
C PRO A 18 -14.94 -1.79 6.00
N GLU A 19 -15.06 -0.49 6.23
CA GLU A 19 -14.99 0.48 5.15
C GLU A 19 -13.59 0.49 4.52
N PRO A 20 -13.48 0.70 3.20
CA PRO A 20 -12.19 0.75 2.55
C PRO A 20 -11.38 1.97 2.98
N VAL A 21 -10.18 1.73 3.49
CA VAL A 21 -9.16 2.75 3.73
C VAL A 21 -8.36 2.96 2.44
N ALA A 22 -8.08 4.22 2.10
CA ALA A 22 -7.23 4.57 0.97
C ALA A 22 -5.77 4.74 1.43
N VAL A 23 -4.84 4.22 0.63
CA VAL A 23 -3.39 4.40 0.81
C VAL A 23 -2.80 4.92 -0.49
N ASP A 24 -2.14 6.07 -0.39
CA ASP A 24 -1.48 6.72 -1.51
C ASP A 24 0.03 6.58 -1.37
N LEU A 25 0.73 6.36 -2.50
CA LEU A 25 2.19 6.27 -2.51
C LEU A 25 2.80 7.61 -2.93
N GLY A 26 3.54 8.23 -2.02
CA GLY A 26 4.30 9.44 -2.30
C GLY A 26 5.63 9.11 -2.95
N PHE A 27 5.89 9.64 -4.14
CA PHE A 27 7.19 9.49 -4.81
C PHE A 27 8.04 10.74 -4.59
N PRO A 28 9.33 10.58 -4.22
CA PRO A 28 10.15 11.73 -3.83
C PRO A 28 10.45 12.65 -5.01
N ARG A 29 10.52 12.11 -6.23
CA ARG A 29 10.57 12.83 -7.51
C ARG A 29 9.88 12.02 -8.59
N GLU A 30 9.45 12.69 -9.66
CA GLU A 30 8.87 12.01 -10.82
C GLU A 30 9.83 10.98 -11.42
N GLU A 31 11.13 11.30 -11.50
CA GLU A 31 12.15 10.36 -11.99
C GLU A 31 12.16 9.02 -11.24
N ASN A 32 11.93 9.04 -9.91
CA ASN A 32 11.85 7.82 -9.11
C ASN A 32 10.66 6.95 -9.55
N PHE A 33 9.51 7.57 -9.83
CA PHE A 33 8.35 6.87 -10.39
C PHE A 33 8.67 6.28 -11.77
N LEU A 34 9.34 7.06 -12.61
CA LEU A 34 9.65 6.64 -13.98
C LEU A 34 10.58 5.44 -14.05
N PHE A 35 11.52 5.28 -13.12
CA PHE A 35 12.36 4.08 -13.02
C PHE A 35 11.70 2.88 -12.34
N THR A 36 10.60 3.08 -11.62
CA THR A 36 9.90 2.02 -10.88
C THR A 36 8.90 1.33 -11.79
N GLU A 37 9.04 0.03 -12.04
CA GLU A 37 8.14 -0.75 -12.89
C GLU A 37 6.98 -1.38 -12.12
N SER A 38 7.27 -1.90 -10.93
CA SER A 38 6.26 -2.53 -10.07
C SER A 38 6.39 -2.03 -8.65
N GLY A 39 5.28 -2.05 -7.92
CA GLY A 39 5.26 -1.79 -6.49
C GLY A 39 4.50 -2.85 -5.72
N ARG A 40 4.65 -2.81 -4.41
CA ARG A 40 3.95 -3.66 -3.47
C ARG A 40 3.67 -2.86 -2.20
N LEU A 41 2.45 -2.94 -1.71
CA LEU A 41 2.05 -2.46 -0.40
C LEU A 41 1.76 -3.66 0.49
N VAL A 42 2.39 -3.69 1.65
CA VAL A 42 2.15 -4.69 2.69
C VAL A 42 1.75 -3.98 3.96
N VAL A 43 0.68 -4.44 4.60
CA VAL A 43 0.13 -3.83 5.80
C VAL A 43 0.10 -4.85 6.92
N TYR A 44 0.69 -4.50 8.04
CA TYR A 44 0.72 -5.33 9.24
C TYR A 44 -0.05 -4.66 10.37
N GLU A 45 -0.78 -5.46 11.15
CA GLU A 45 -1.24 -5.03 12.46
C GLU A 45 -0.04 -4.71 13.35
N THR A 46 -0.17 -3.66 14.15
CA THR A 46 0.89 -3.24 15.07
C THR A 46 0.31 -2.63 16.33
N SER A 47 1.10 -2.55 17.41
CA SER A 47 0.86 -1.56 18.46
C SER A 47 1.34 -0.18 17.98
N ALA A 48 0.66 0.90 18.40
CA ALA A 48 1.05 2.28 18.08
C ALA A 48 2.48 2.63 18.54
N ASP A 49 3.05 1.85 19.46
CA ASP A 49 4.39 2.03 20.05
C ASP A 49 5.55 1.46 19.21
N LEU A 50 5.31 1.00 17.97
CA LEU A 50 6.45 0.64 17.12
C LEU A 50 7.22 1.87 16.68
N GLY A 51 8.50 1.88 17.04
CA GLY A 51 9.46 2.91 16.67
C GLY A 51 9.56 3.14 15.15
N ALA A 52 10.41 4.09 14.77
CA ALA A 52 10.58 4.57 13.41
C ALA A 52 10.66 3.43 12.36
N CYS A 53 10.25 3.75 11.13
CA CYS A 53 10.24 2.90 9.94
C CYS A 53 11.42 1.92 9.77
N PRO A 54 12.69 2.27 10.10
CA PRO A 54 13.80 1.31 10.06
C PRO A 54 13.58 0.04 10.90
N ALA A 55 13.02 0.17 12.11
CA ALA A 55 12.75 -0.96 12.99
C ALA A 55 11.65 -1.89 12.43
N ILE A 56 10.76 -1.37 11.58
CA ILE A 56 9.72 -2.15 10.92
C ILE A 56 10.34 -3.00 9.81
N PHE A 57 11.23 -2.43 8.99
CA PHE A 57 11.93 -3.19 7.94
C PHE A 57 12.75 -4.35 8.53
N GLU A 58 13.56 -4.09 9.57
CA GLU A 58 14.35 -5.13 10.25
C GLU A 58 13.46 -6.27 10.78
N ARG A 59 12.29 -5.94 11.32
CA ARG A 59 11.34 -6.93 11.81
C ARG A 59 10.66 -7.73 10.69
N ILE A 60 10.36 -7.11 9.56
CA ILE A 60 9.84 -7.83 8.38
C ILE A 60 10.88 -8.81 7.87
N GLU A 61 12.15 -8.39 7.75
CA GLU A 61 13.25 -9.25 7.34
C GLU A 61 13.50 -10.40 8.32
N ALA A 62 13.35 -10.14 9.62
CA ALA A 62 13.45 -11.14 10.67
C ALA A 62 12.22 -12.07 10.76
N GLY A 63 11.17 -11.86 9.96
CA GLY A 63 9.90 -12.61 10.06
C GLY A 63 9.16 -12.39 11.39
N ALA A 64 9.40 -11.25 12.03
CA ALA A 64 8.86 -10.89 13.34
C ALA A 64 7.51 -10.15 13.28
N PHE A 65 6.97 -9.96 12.07
CA PHE A 65 5.57 -9.69 11.85
C PHE A 65 4.87 -11.00 11.48
N GLY A 66 3.66 -11.22 11.99
CA GLY A 66 2.82 -12.34 11.56
C GLY A 66 2.37 -12.19 10.11
N ASP A 67 1.32 -12.91 9.74
CA ASP A 67 0.74 -12.76 8.40
C ASP A 67 0.26 -11.31 8.18
N PRO A 68 0.55 -10.70 7.01
CA PRO A 68 0.07 -9.37 6.72
C PRO A 68 -1.46 -9.37 6.64
N VAL A 69 -2.07 -8.27 7.11
CA VAL A 69 -3.51 -8.05 6.98
C VAL A 69 -3.87 -7.76 5.52
N ILE A 70 -2.99 -7.02 4.84
CA ILE A 70 -3.05 -6.80 3.40
C ILE A 70 -1.68 -7.05 2.80
N ASP A 71 -1.68 -7.78 1.69
CA ASP A 71 -0.58 -7.83 0.75
C ASP A 71 -1.15 -7.53 -0.63
N SER A 72 -0.70 -6.44 -1.24
CA SER A 72 -1.16 -6.12 -2.59
C SER A 72 -0.60 -7.08 -3.63
N ASP A 73 0.39 -7.91 -3.30
CA ASP A 73 1.33 -8.50 -4.25
C ASP A 73 2.09 -7.45 -5.07
N TRP A 74 3.02 -7.92 -5.90
CA TRP A 74 3.69 -7.07 -6.88
C TRP A 74 2.74 -6.73 -8.02
N ARG A 75 2.48 -5.43 -8.22
CA ARG A 75 1.63 -4.91 -9.29
C ARG A 75 2.37 -3.86 -10.11
N PRO A 76 1.98 -3.62 -11.37
CA PRO A 76 2.46 -2.49 -12.14
C PRO A 76 2.34 -1.18 -11.35
N ILE A 77 3.37 -0.35 -11.32
CA ILE A 77 3.40 0.86 -10.47
C ILE A 77 2.23 1.81 -10.78
N CYS A 78 1.76 1.80 -12.02
CA CYS A 78 0.64 2.60 -12.48
C CYS A 78 -0.70 2.20 -11.87
N GLU A 79 -0.88 0.94 -11.44
CA GLU A 79 -2.06 0.52 -10.68
C GLU A 79 -2.06 1.06 -9.25
N LEU A 80 -0.89 1.42 -8.73
CA LEU A 80 -0.71 1.94 -7.37
C LEU A 80 -0.70 3.47 -7.32
N ARG A 81 -0.56 4.14 -8.47
CA ARG A 81 -0.45 5.60 -8.58
C ARG A 81 -1.69 6.32 -8.06
N ASP A 82 -2.87 5.79 -8.36
CA ASP A 82 -4.15 6.42 -8.03
C ASP A 82 -4.68 5.98 -6.64
N GLY A 83 -3.80 5.39 -5.83
CA GLY A 83 -4.09 4.89 -4.48
C GLY A 83 -4.63 3.47 -4.47
N LEU A 84 -4.24 2.70 -3.45
CA LEU A 84 -4.84 1.41 -3.14
C LEU A 84 -5.97 1.58 -2.13
N ARG A 85 -7.09 0.90 -2.35
CA ARG A 85 -8.20 0.85 -1.39
C ARG A 85 -8.39 -0.57 -0.90
N PHE A 86 -8.46 -0.75 0.41
CA PHE A 86 -8.69 -2.05 1.02
C PHE A 86 -9.48 -1.92 2.31
N ALA A 87 -10.22 -2.97 2.64
CA ALA A 87 -10.85 -3.10 3.94
C ALA A 87 -9.78 -3.55 4.94
N ALA A 88 -9.39 -2.66 5.87
CA ALA A 88 -8.55 -3.00 7.01
C ALA A 88 -9.40 -2.93 8.29
N PRO A 89 -9.11 -3.78 9.30
CA PRO A 89 -9.62 -3.59 10.65
C PRO A 89 -9.29 -2.19 11.18
N GLU A 90 -10.11 -1.68 12.09
CA GLU A 90 -9.77 -0.42 12.76
C GLU A 90 -8.55 -0.59 13.67
N GLY A 91 -7.75 0.47 13.77
CA GLY A 91 -6.61 0.54 14.70
C GLY A 91 -5.25 0.76 14.03
N PRO A 92 -4.17 0.72 14.81
CA PRO A 92 -2.82 1.01 14.33
C PRO A 92 -2.27 -0.08 13.39
N HIS A 93 -1.79 0.36 12.23
CA HIS A 93 -1.18 -0.48 11.21
C HIS A 93 0.17 0.09 10.77
N ALA A 94 1.09 -0.81 10.41
CA ALA A 94 2.33 -0.47 9.73
C ALA A 94 2.15 -0.71 8.24
N TYR A 95 2.20 0.36 7.45
CA TYR A 95 2.08 0.36 6.00
C TYR A 95 3.47 0.40 5.41
N VAL A 96 3.84 -0.62 4.63
CA VAL A 96 5.16 -0.74 4.01
C VAL A 96 5.00 -0.80 2.51
N ALA A 97 5.59 0.16 1.81
CA ALA A 97 5.56 0.25 0.37
C ALA A 97 6.96 -0.01 -0.20
N LEU A 98 7.01 -0.78 -1.28
CA LEU A 98 8.24 -1.13 -1.99
C LEU A 98 8.05 -0.85 -3.48
N GLY A 99 9.11 -0.37 -4.14
CA GLY A 99 9.17 -0.17 -5.59
C GLY A 99 10.34 -0.90 -6.20
N ARG A 100 10.10 -1.63 -7.29
CA ARG A 100 11.10 -2.35 -8.07
C ARG A 100 11.33 -1.73 -9.44
N ASP A 101 12.57 -1.80 -9.91
CA ASP A 101 12.91 -1.51 -11.29
C ASP A 101 12.60 -2.70 -12.23
N GLY A 102 12.84 -2.53 -13.54
CA GLY A 102 12.65 -3.58 -14.55
C GLY A 102 13.59 -4.78 -14.42
N SER A 103 14.60 -4.72 -13.56
CA SER A 103 15.52 -5.83 -13.23
C SER A 103 15.12 -6.55 -11.94
N ASN A 104 13.94 -6.22 -11.37
CA ASN A 104 13.45 -6.68 -10.08
C ASN A 104 14.26 -6.22 -8.85
N GLN A 105 15.10 -5.19 -8.97
CA GLN A 105 15.81 -4.60 -7.83
C GLN A 105 14.91 -3.66 -7.05
N ILE A 106 14.94 -3.73 -5.71
CA ILE A 106 14.18 -2.80 -4.85
C ILE A 106 14.91 -1.45 -4.85
N ILE A 107 14.36 -0.47 -5.56
CA ILE A 107 14.97 0.86 -5.71
C ILE A 107 14.26 1.91 -4.86
N LEU A 108 13.05 1.62 -4.40
CA LEU A 108 12.28 2.49 -3.50
C LEU A 108 11.71 1.70 -2.34
N SER A 109 11.71 2.31 -1.17
CA SER A 109 11.04 1.79 0.03
C SER A 109 10.46 2.91 0.86
N GLY A 110 9.32 2.67 1.48
CA GLY A 110 8.64 3.61 2.36
C GLY A 110 7.90 2.88 3.44
N CYS A 111 7.72 3.52 4.59
CA CYS A 111 6.93 2.98 5.66
C CYS A 111 6.23 4.11 6.42
N ARG A 112 5.05 3.81 6.94
CA ARG A 112 4.29 4.71 7.82
C ARG A 112 3.53 3.89 8.84
N VAL A 113 3.48 4.37 10.09
CA VAL A 113 2.54 3.87 11.09
C VAL A 113 1.36 4.84 11.14
N ALA A 114 0.15 4.33 10.95
CA ALA A 114 -1.07 5.13 10.99
C ALA A 114 -2.24 4.28 11.46
N GLU A 115 -3.28 4.95 11.97
CA GLU A 115 -4.52 4.27 12.34
C GLU A 115 -5.46 4.18 11.13
N ALA A 116 -5.99 2.99 10.90
CA ALA A 116 -7.11 2.76 9.99
C ALA A 116 -8.42 3.00 10.74
N PHE A 117 -9.32 3.80 10.18
CA PHE A 117 -10.69 4.00 10.67
C PHE A 117 -11.61 4.44 9.52
N ALA A 118 -12.92 4.28 9.70
CA ALA A 118 -13.93 4.71 8.73
C ALA A 118 -13.82 6.20 8.40
N ASP A 119 -14.04 6.57 7.13
CA ASP A 119 -13.90 7.94 6.62
C ASP A 119 -12.52 8.62 6.87
N ALA A 120 -11.48 7.86 7.20
CA ALA A 120 -10.13 8.41 7.37
C ALA A 120 -9.61 9.04 6.07
N PRO A 121 -8.83 10.13 6.14
CA PRO A 121 -8.09 10.62 4.98
C PRO A 121 -7.15 9.53 4.45
N ALA A 122 -6.76 9.65 3.17
CA ALA A 122 -5.83 8.71 2.58
C ALA A 122 -4.51 8.68 3.37
N ILE A 123 -4.02 7.46 3.61
CA ILE A 123 -2.75 7.23 4.28
C ILE A 123 -1.65 7.34 3.23
N GLU A 124 -0.97 8.48 3.21
CA GLU A 124 0.18 8.72 2.36
C GLU A 124 1.42 7.96 2.90
N VAL A 125 1.98 7.05 2.12
CA VAL A 125 3.26 6.37 2.40
C VAL A 125 4.32 6.97 1.50
N GLU A 126 5.18 7.81 2.06
CA GLU A 126 6.31 8.40 1.34
C GLU A 126 7.40 7.36 1.08
N LEU A 127 7.75 7.20 -0.19
CA LEU A 127 8.84 6.36 -0.65
C LEU A 127 10.16 7.14 -0.68
N TYR A 128 11.25 6.42 -0.44
CA TYR A 128 12.60 6.95 -0.51
C TYR A 128 13.49 6.05 -1.38
N PRO A 129 14.48 6.62 -2.09
CA PRO A 129 15.51 5.83 -2.76
C PRO A 129 16.22 4.91 -1.77
N THR A 130 16.35 3.64 -2.12
CA THR A 130 17.22 2.70 -1.41
C THR A 130 18.68 2.91 -1.81
N ASP A 131 19.60 2.24 -1.12
CA ASP A 131 21.02 2.22 -1.47
C ASP A 131 21.25 1.68 -2.90
N ASP A 132 20.35 0.84 -3.40
CA ASP A 132 20.39 0.26 -4.74
C ASP A 132 19.86 1.20 -5.84
N TYR A 133 19.23 2.32 -5.48
CA TYR A 133 18.66 3.23 -6.49
C TYR A 133 19.75 3.77 -7.42
N ALA A 134 20.86 4.25 -6.87
CA ALA A 134 21.93 4.87 -7.64
C ALA A 134 22.63 3.85 -8.56
N SER A 135 22.95 2.66 -8.05
CA SER A 135 23.57 1.60 -8.84
C SER A 135 22.63 1.08 -9.93
N SER A 136 21.33 1.00 -9.65
CA SER A 136 20.32 0.54 -10.60
C SER A 136 20.03 1.57 -11.70
N THR A 137 20.12 2.88 -11.42
CA THR A 137 19.73 3.95 -12.36
C THR A 137 20.90 4.67 -13.01
N ALA A 138 22.14 4.45 -12.55
CA ALA A 138 23.32 5.14 -13.06
C ALA A 138 23.47 5.01 -14.58
N GLY A 139 23.60 6.16 -15.25
CA GLY A 139 23.80 6.24 -16.70
C GLY A 139 22.59 5.84 -17.54
N ARG A 140 21.44 5.55 -16.91
CA ARG A 140 20.18 5.27 -17.59
C ARG A 140 19.33 6.54 -17.67
N THR A 141 18.49 6.61 -18.68
CA THR A 141 17.40 7.59 -18.77
C THR A 141 16.09 6.81 -18.60
N PRO A 142 15.10 7.32 -17.86
CA PRO A 142 13.80 6.67 -17.82
C PRO A 142 13.22 6.54 -19.23
N GLY A 143 12.60 5.41 -19.53
CA GLY A 143 12.04 5.15 -20.87
C GLY A 143 10.82 6.01 -21.21
N CYS A 144 10.25 6.68 -20.22
CA CYS A 144 9.06 7.51 -20.35
C CYS A 144 9.38 8.98 -20.05
N ALA A 145 8.74 9.89 -20.79
CA ALA A 145 8.96 11.33 -20.65
C ALA A 145 8.37 11.92 -19.34
N ASN A 146 7.27 11.35 -18.84
CA ASN A 146 6.57 11.76 -17.63
C ASN A 146 5.67 10.63 -17.11
N ALA A 147 5.17 10.77 -15.89
CA ALA A 147 4.39 9.73 -15.21
C ALA A 147 3.06 9.43 -15.93
N GLN A 148 2.47 10.43 -16.59
CA GLN A 148 1.21 10.27 -17.30
C GLN A 148 1.38 9.41 -18.56
N ASP A 149 2.42 9.64 -19.34
CA ASP A 149 2.75 8.84 -20.52
C ASP A 149 3.02 7.38 -20.12
N LYS A 150 3.77 7.17 -19.03
CA LYS A 150 4.02 5.84 -18.46
C LYS A 150 2.75 5.05 -18.21
N CYS A 151 1.75 5.67 -17.60
CA CYS A 151 0.55 4.96 -17.16
C CYS A 151 -0.60 4.92 -18.17
N THR A 152 -0.56 5.71 -19.25
CA THR A 152 -1.69 5.76 -20.21
C THR A 152 -1.34 5.33 -21.62
N ARG A 153 -0.11 5.57 -22.06
CA ARG A 153 0.33 5.28 -23.44
C ARG A 153 1.44 4.23 -23.50
N GLY A 154 2.08 3.97 -22.36
CA GLY A 154 3.33 3.20 -22.30
C GLY A 154 4.53 4.06 -22.72
N CYS A 155 5.73 3.51 -22.52
CA CYS A 155 6.96 4.16 -22.93
C CYS A 155 7.19 3.95 -24.44
N LEU A 156 7.52 5.03 -25.16
CA LEU A 156 7.80 5.04 -26.60
C LEU A 156 9.27 4.77 -26.90
#